data_AF-A0A9R0ZW89-F1
#
_entry.id   AF-A0A9R0ZW89-F1
#
_cell.length_a   1.000
_cell.length_b   1.000
_cell.length_c   1.000
_cell.angle_alpha   90.00
_cell.angle_beta   90.00
_cell.angle_gamma   90.00
#
_symmetry.space_group_name_H-M   'P 1'
#
loop_
_entity.id
_entity.type
_entity.pdbx_description
1 polymer ?
#
loop_
_entity_poly.entity_id
_entity_poly.type
_entity_poly.pdbx_seq_one_letter_code
_entity_poly.pdbx_strand_id
1 'polypeptide(L)'
;MAGGGDNSQTNGGAQEQRAMEEGRKDDYDQGCGLAISLPFVQKIIAEIFGTYFLIFAGCGAVTINKSKGQITFPGVAIVWGLAVMVMVYSVGHISGAHFNPAVTFAFATVRRFPWRQVPAYVLAQMLGATLASGTLRLMFGGRHEHFPGTLPTGSDVQSLVLEFIITFYLMFVISGVATDNRAIGELAGLAVGATILLNVLIAGRCRGRR
;
A
#
# COMPACT_ATOMS: atom_id res chain seq x y z
N MET A 1 62.09 -43.18 -5.20
CA MET A 1 61.08 -42.30 -5.82
C MET A 1 59.89 -42.26 -4.87
N ALA A 2 59.69 -41.14 -4.19
CA ALA A 2 58.58 -40.93 -3.26
C ALA A 2 57.94 -39.57 -3.56
N GLY A 3 56.61 -39.50 -3.57
CA GLY A 3 55.89 -38.23 -3.73
C GLY A 3 54.47 -38.37 -4.26
N GLY A 4 53.60 -39.09 -3.55
CA GLY A 4 52.15 -38.90 -3.63
C GLY A 4 51.71 -38.12 -2.39
N GLY A 5 51.30 -36.86 -2.56
CA GLY A 5 50.82 -35.99 -1.49
C GLY A 5 49.38 -35.56 -1.78
N ASP A 6 48.49 -36.04 -0.93
CA ASP A 6 47.04 -35.82 -0.89
C ASP A 6 46.66 -34.33 -0.82
N ASN A 7 45.80 -33.88 -1.75
CA ASN A 7 45.16 -32.56 -1.75
C ASN A 7 43.66 -32.67 -1.35
N SER A 8 43.38 -33.48 -0.33
CA SER A 8 42.00 -33.87 0.04
C SER A 8 41.53 -33.38 1.41
N GLN A 9 42.29 -32.52 2.10
CA GLN A 9 41.96 -32.11 3.49
C GLN A 9 41.60 -30.63 3.72
N THR A 10 41.64 -29.73 2.73
CA THR A 10 41.34 -28.30 2.94
C THR A 10 39.89 -27.90 2.70
N ASN A 11 39.02 -28.80 2.19
CA ASN A 11 37.64 -28.44 1.81
C ASN A 11 36.58 -28.76 2.89
N GLY A 12 36.92 -29.54 3.93
CA GLY A 12 35.96 -29.95 4.98
C GLY A 12 35.59 -28.82 5.95
N GLY A 13 36.57 -28.03 6.40
CA GLY A 13 36.36 -27.01 7.43
C GLY A 13 35.46 -25.84 6.99
N ALA A 14 35.48 -25.48 5.70
CA ALA A 14 34.63 -24.41 5.16
C ALA A 14 33.16 -24.84 5.01
N GLN A 15 32.91 -26.14 4.78
CA GLN A 15 31.55 -26.70 4.73
C GLN A 15 30.96 -26.86 6.13
N GLU A 16 31.79 -27.23 7.12
CA GLU A 16 31.40 -27.36 8.52
C GLU A 16 31.07 -26.00 9.16
N GLN A 17 31.85 -24.96 8.82
CA GLN A 17 31.55 -23.58 9.23
C GLN A 17 30.26 -23.03 8.60
N ARG A 18 29.98 -23.36 7.33
CA ARG A 18 28.71 -22.99 6.67
C ARG A 18 27.51 -23.71 7.27
N ALA A 19 27.65 -25.00 7.59
CA ALA A 19 26.62 -25.78 8.28
C ALA A 19 26.35 -25.25 9.70
N MET A 20 27.38 -24.76 10.41
CA MET A 20 27.22 -24.09 11.71
C MET A 20 26.57 -22.69 11.61
N GLU A 21 26.84 -21.93 10.53
CA GLU A 21 26.18 -20.64 10.29
C GLU A 21 24.71 -20.80 9.85
N GLU A 22 24.40 -21.84 9.09
CA GLU A 22 23.01 -22.21 8.73
C GLU A 22 22.25 -22.73 9.95
N GLY A 23 22.82 -23.66 10.72
CA GLY A 23 22.19 -24.17 11.94
C GLY A 23 21.98 -23.12 13.04
N ARG A 24 22.84 -22.08 13.11
CA ARG A 24 22.65 -20.96 14.05
C ARG A 24 21.59 -19.96 13.59
N LYS A 25 21.25 -19.91 12.30
CA LYS A 25 20.11 -19.11 11.80
C LYS A 25 18.79 -19.80 12.10
N ASP A 26 18.75 -21.12 12.04
CA ASP A 26 17.54 -21.90 12.28
C ASP A 26 17.13 -21.89 13.77
N ASP A 27 18.10 -21.87 14.68
CA ASP A 27 17.84 -21.86 16.14
C ASP A 27 17.24 -20.52 16.64
N TYR A 28 17.48 -19.41 15.91
CA TYR A 28 16.85 -18.12 16.21
C TYR A 28 15.36 -18.07 15.85
N ASP A 29 14.88 -18.97 14.98
CA ASP A 29 13.51 -18.95 14.46
C ASP A 29 12.54 -19.80 15.30
N GLN A 30 13.05 -20.53 16.32
CA GLN A 30 12.31 -21.60 16.98
C GLN A 30 11.94 -21.34 18.46
N GLY A 31 11.82 -20.06 18.86
CA GLY A 31 11.48 -19.66 20.23
C GLY A 31 10.23 -18.77 20.37
N CYS A 32 9.15 -19.36 20.89
CA CYS A 32 7.98 -18.74 21.55
C CYS A 32 6.71 -18.46 20.70
N GLY A 33 5.58 -18.99 21.19
CA GLY A 33 4.26 -18.93 20.56
C GLY A 33 3.67 -17.53 20.47
N LEU A 34 2.81 -17.36 19.45
CA LEU A 34 2.29 -16.11 18.87
C LEU A 34 3.24 -15.48 17.83
N ALA A 35 3.51 -16.25 16.77
CA ALA A 35 4.38 -15.87 15.64
C ALA A 35 3.82 -14.66 14.85
N ILE A 36 4.06 -13.46 15.35
CA ILE A 36 4.10 -12.24 14.55
C ILE A 36 5.58 -12.02 14.21
N SER A 37 6.04 -12.55 13.08
CA SER A 37 7.43 -12.34 12.64
C SER A 37 7.72 -10.83 12.61
N LEU A 38 8.86 -10.36 13.14
CA LEU A 38 9.32 -8.97 13.04
C LEU A 38 9.10 -8.32 11.65
N PRO A 39 9.41 -8.99 10.51
CA PRO A 39 9.12 -8.44 9.18
C PRO A 39 7.62 -8.26 8.90
N PHE A 40 6.76 -9.08 9.50
CA PHE A 40 5.31 -8.94 9.36
C PHE A 40 4.77 -7.77 10.19
N VAL A 41 5.29 -7.53 11.40
CA VAL A 41 4.94 -6.32 12.19
C VAL A 41 5.26 -5.06 11.39
N GLN A 42 6.44 -5.00 10.78
CA GLN A 42 6.87 -3.85 9.97
C GLN A 42 5.91 -3.57 8.80
N LYS A 43 5.41 -4.62 8.14
CA LYS A 43 4.39 -4.52 7.09
C LYS A 43 3.09 -3.91 7.60
N ILE A 44 2.59 -4.40 8.73
CA ILE A 44 1.36 -3.90 9.36
C ILE A 44 1.50 -2.42 9.74
N ILE A 45 2.63 -2.03 10.34
CA ILE A 45 2.90 -0.64 10.70
C ILE A 45 2.95 0.24 9.44
N ALA A 46 3.65 -0.21 8.39
CA ALA A 46 3.73 0.52 7.12
C ALA A 46 2.34 0.70 6.47
N GLU A 47 1.46 -0.30 6.54
CA GLU A 47 0.08 -0.20 6.04
C GLU A 47 -0.78 0.78 6.86
N ILE A 48 -0.62 0.80 8.20
CA ILE A 48 -1.31 1.77 9.06
C ILE A 48 -0.88 3.20 8.68
N PHE A 49 0.42 3.48 8.65
CA PHE A 49 0.94 4.81 8.36
C PHE A 49 0.64 5.25 6.93
N GLY A 50 0.83 4.36 5.95
CA GLY A 50 0.49 4.62 4.56
C GLY A 50 -0.97 5.00 4.38
N THR A 51 -1.88 4.20 4.93
CA THR A 51 -3.31 4.50 4.87
C THR A 51 -3.66 5.79 5.63
N TYR A 52 -3.05 6.01 6.80
CA TYR A 52 -3.26 7.22 7.59
C TYR A 52 -2.90 8.48 6.80
N PHE A 53 -1.69 8.57 6.26
CA PHE A 53 -1.24 9.75 5.52
C PHE A 53 -2.03 9.97 4.23
N LEU A 54 -2.42 8.88 3.55
CA LEU A 54 -3.28 8.93 2.38
C LEU A 54 -4.64 9.56 2.66
N ILE A 55 -5.36 9.04 3.65
CA ILE A 55 -6.68 9.53 4.03
C ILE A 55 -6.57 10.94 4.59
N PHE A 56 -5.57 11.22 5.42
CA PHE A 56 -5.35 12.55 5.99
C PHE A 56 -5.13 13.61 4.90
N ALA A 57 -4.22 13.36 3.95
CA ALA A 57 -3.91 14.29 2.88
C ALA A 57 -5.08 14.47 1.91
N GLY A 58 -5.66 13.35 1.43
CA GLY A 58 -6.74 13.37 0.45
C GLY A 58 -8.03 13.98 1.00
N CYS A 59 -8.50 13.51 2.15
CA CYS A 59 -9.71 14.05 2.80
C CYS A 59 -9.48 15.46 3.36
N GLY A 60 -8.26 15.78 3.80
CA GLY A 60 -7.87 17.12 4.21
C GLY A 60 -7.97 18.12 3.06
N ALA A 61 -7.46 17.78 1.88
CA ALA A 61 -7.59 18.62 0.69
C ALA A 61 -9.04 18.86 0.29
N VAL A 62 -9.91 17.84 0.36
CA VAL A 62 -11.35 17.98 0.11
C VAL A 62 -11.99 18.94 1.13
N THR A 63 -11.65 18.78 2.42
CA THR A 63 -12.21 19.59 3.51
C THR A 63 -11.80 21.05 3.38
N ILE A 64 -10.52 21.32 3.08
CA ILE A 64 -10.02 22.68 2.84
C ILE A 64 -10.66 23.29 1.59
N ASN A 65 -10.83 22.51 0.51
CA ASN A 65 -11.52 22.98 -0.68
C ASN A 65 -12.96 23.41 -0.39
N LYS A 66 -13.72 22.61 0.38
CA LYS A 66 -15.10 22.92 0.77
C LYS A 66 -15.18 24.12 1.73
N SER A 67 -14.24 24.24 2.68
CA SER A 67 -14.29 25.30 3.69
C SER A 67 -13.77 26.66 3.21
N LYS A 68 -12.77 26.69 2.32
CA LYS A 68 -12.07 27.93 1.94
C LYS A 68 -12.15 28.25 0.45
N GLY A 69 -12.59 27.32 -0.39
CA GLY A 69 -12.60 27.48 -1.86
C GLY A 69 -11.21 27.60 -2.50
N GLN A 70 -10.13 27.42 -1.72
CA GLN A 70 -8.76 27.73 -2.14
C GLN A 70 -8.12 26.64 -3.00
N ILE A 71 -8.59 25.39 -2.92
CA ILE A 71 -7.87 24.25 -3.51
C ILE A 71 -8.30 23.93 -4.94
N THR A 72 -9.45 24.33 -5.48
CA THR A 72 -9.94 23.86 -6.80
C THR A 72 -9.99 22.32 -6.95
N PHE A 73 -10.87 21.83 -7.81
CA PHE A 73 -11.00 20.40 -8.02
C PHE A 73 -9.69 19.72 -8.54
N PRO A 74 -8.94 20.31 -9.48
CA PRO A 74 -7.64 19.75 -9.89
C PRO A 74 -6.60 19.69 -8.76
N GLY A 75 -6.61 20.66 -7.84
CA GLY A 75 -5.71 20.64 -6.69
C GLY A 75 -5.95 19.45 -5.77
N VAL A 76 -7.22 19.07 -5.54
CA VAL A 76 -7.58 17.85 -4.80
C VAL A 76 -7.03 16.61 -5.51
N ALA A 77 -7.19 16.51 -6.83
CA ALA A 77 -6.68 15.37 -7.59
C ALA A 77 -5.15 15.24 -7.51
N ILE A 78 -4.43 16.36 -7.59
CA ILE A 78 -2.97 16.40 -7.44
C ILE A 78 -2.56 15.89 -6.06
N VAL A 79 -3.23 16.33 -4.98
CA VAL A 79 -2.93 15.88 -3.61
C VAL A 79 -3.11 14.37 -3.47
N TRP A 80 -4.21 13.80 -3.99
CA TRP A 80 -4.43 12.35 -3.95
C TRP A 80 -3.32 11.58 -4.68
N GLY A 81 -2.97 11.98 -5.90
CA GLY A 81 -1.94 11.30 -6.68
C GLY A 81 -0.54 11.40 -6.05
N LEU A 82 -0.17 12.60 -5.60
CA LEU A 82 1.14 12.83 -4.95
C LEU A 82 1.23 12.10 -3.60
N ALA A 83 0.15 12.07 -2.81
CA ALA A 83 0.14 11.34 -1.54
C ALA A 83 0.37 9.84 -1.76
N VAL A 84 -0.30 9.24 -2.76
CA VAL A 84 -0.06 7.83 -3.13
C VAL A 84 1.37 7.63 -3.59
N MET A 85 1.88 8.46 -4.50
CA MET A 85 3.25 8.37 -5.00
C MET A 85 4.28 8.40 -3.87
N VAL A 86 4.16 9.38 -2.97
CA VAL A 86 5.07 9.55 -1.82
C VAL A 86 5.02 8.33 -0.91
N MET A 87 3.83 7.81 -0.58
CA MET A 87 3.72 6.65 0.31
C MET A 87 4.23 5.37 -0.34
N VAL A 88 3.98 5.17 -1.64
CA VAL A 88 4.52 4.01 -2.38
C VAL A 88 6.05 4.03 -2.38
N TYR A 89 6.68 5.18 -2.67
CA TYR A 89 8.14 5.28 -2.63
C TYR A 89 8.70 5.16 -1.20
N SER A 90 7.99 5.68 -0.20
CA SER A 90 8.48 5.70 1.17
C SER A 90 8.40 4.35 1.87
N VAL A 91 7.27 3.64 1.75
CA VAL A 91 7.03 2.40 2.53
C VAL A 91 6.59 1.21 1.68
N GLY A 92 6.58 1.35 0.35
CA GLY A 92 6.23 0.26 -0.57
C GLY A 92 7.23 -0.89 -0.55
N HIS A 93 8.52 -0.61 -0.33
CA HIS A 93 9.54 -1.66 -0.16
C HIS A 93 9.35 -2.47 1.14
N ILE A 94 8.60 -1.95 2.11
CA ILE A 94 8.31 -2.61 3.38
C ILE A 94 7.06 -3.49 3.27
N SER A 95 5.94 -2.87 2.87
CA SER A 95 4.59 -3.49 2.92
C SER A 95 4.07 -4.02 1.59
N GLY A 96 4.63 -3.57 0.47
CA GLY A 96 4.00 -3.66 -0.84
C GLY A 96 3.08 -2.47 -1.15
N ALA A 97 2.87 -1.54 -0.20
CA ALA A 97 2.05 -0.35 -0.35
C ALA A 97 0.61 -0.63 -0.86
N HIS A 98 -0.11 -1.53 -0.18
CA HIS A 98 -1.49 -1.83 -0.57
C HIS A 98 -2.41 -0.66 -0.20
N PHE A 99 -2.30 -0.18 1.05
CA PHE A 99 -3.03 0.95 1.66
C PHE A 99 -4.56 0.93 1.45
N ASN A 100 -5.10 -0.21 1.03
CA ASN A 100 -6.47 -0.35 0.59
C ASN A 100 -6.87 -1.84 0.63
N PRO A 101 -8.01 -2.17 1.27
CA PRO A 101 -8.53 -3.53 1.30
C PRO A 101 -8.73 -4.12 -0.10
N ALA A 102 -9.28 -3.35 -1.05
CA ALA A 102 -9.53 -3.81 -2.42
C ALA A 102 -8.23 -4.18 -3.16
N VAL A 103 -7.17 -3.39 -2.97
CA VAL A 103 -5.83 -3.69 -3.52
C VAL A 103 -5.27 -4.96 -2.88
N THR A 104 -5.41 -5.09 -1.56
CA THR A 104 -4.97 -6.28 -0.83
C THR A 104 -5.67 -7.54 -1.33
N PHE A 105 -6.98 -7.49 -1.55
CA PHE A 105 -7.75 -8.59 -2.14
C PHE A 105 -7.32 -8.90 -3.56
N ALA A 106 -7.11 -7.89 -4.41
CA ALA A 106 -6.65 -8.09 -5.78
C ALA A 106 -5.30 -8.79 -5.85
N PHE A 107 -4.33 -8.42 -4.99
CA PHE A 107 -3.05 -9.12 -4.93
C PHE A 107 -3.18 -10.55 -4.46
N ALA A 108 -4.13 -10.81 -3.55
CA ALA A 108 -4.41 -12.16 -3.07
C ALA A 108 -5.04 -13.04 -4.16
N THR A 109 -5.95 -12.50 -4.98
CA THR A 109 -6.59 -13.25 -6.08
C THR A 109 -5.60 -13.60 -7.19
N VAL A 110 -4.64 -12.72 -7.51
CA VAL A 110 -3.57 -13.02 -8.47
C VAL A 110 -2.39 -13.82 -7.88
N ARG A 111 -2.54 -14.36 -6.65
CA ARG A 111 -1.53 -15.15 -5.92
C ARG A 111 -0.20 -14.42 -5.68
N ARG A 112 -0.22 -13.08 -5.69
CA ARG A 112 0.94 -12.24 -5.35
C ARG A 112 1.03 -11.92 -3.86
N PHE A 113 -0.04 -12.19 -3.09
CA PHE A 113 -0.08 -11.98 -1.65
C PHE A 113 -0.79 -13.14 -0.92
N PRO A 114 -0.26 -13.64 0.22
CA PRO A 114 -0.84 -14.77 0.92
C PRO A 114 -2.18 -14.41 1.57
N TRP A 115 -3.22 -15.18 1.27
CA TRP A 115 -4.59 -15.02 1.81
C TRP A 115 -4.65 -14.96 3.35
N ARG A 116 -3.73 -15.64 4.04
CA ARG A 116 -3.65 -15.63 5.51
C ARG A 116 -3.30 -14.26 6.11
N GLN A 117 -2.61 -13.40 5.35
CA GLN A 117 -2.20 -12.06 5.80
C GLN A 117 -3.23 -10.98 5.46
N VAL A 118 -4.20 -11.26 4.59
CA VAL A 118 -5.22 -10.31 4.13
C VAL A 118 -6.01 -9.71 5.29
N PRO A 119 -6.53 -10.48 6.26
CA PRO A 119 -7.32 -9.91 7.35
C PRO A 119 -6.52 -8.90 8.19
N ALA A 120 -5.23 -9.19 8.44
CA ALA A 120 -4.37 -8.29 9.21
C ALA A 120 -4.10 -6.98 8.47
N TYR A 121 -3.86 -7.03 7.16
CA TYR A 121 -3.71 -5.84 6.31
C TYR A 121 -4.99 -5.01 6.28
N VAL A 122 -6.15 -5.65 6.13
CA VAL A 122 -7.45 -4.95 6.13
C VAL A 122 -7.67 -4.24 7.47
N LEU A 123 -7.41 -4.91 8.59
CA LEU A 123 -7.52 -4.30 9.93
C LEU A 123 -6.55 -3.13 10.11
N ALA A 124 -5.31 -3.27 9.63
CA ALA A 124 -4.29 -2.21 9.65
C ALA A 124 -4.74 -0.97 8.87
N GLN A 125 -5.28 -1.17 7.67
CA GLN A 125 -5.79 -0.10 6.80
C GLN A 125 -7.02 0.58 7.42
N MET A 126 -7.97 -0.19 7.96
CA MET A 126 -9.14 0.35 8.66
C MET A 126 -8.74 1.19 9.88
N LEU A 127 -7.75 0.73 10.66
CA LEU A 127 -7.22 1.47 11.79
C LEU A 127 -6.57 2.79 11.33
N GLY A 128 -5.69 2.74 10.33
CA GLY A 128 -5.04 3.93 9.76
C GLY A 128 -6.05 4.97 9.25
N ALA A 129 -7.07 4.52 8.50
CA ALA A 129 -8.14 5.38 7.99
C ALA A 129 -8.97 6.00 9.12
N THR A 130 -9.27 5.23 10.18
CA THR A 130 -10.03 5.72 11.35
C THR A 130 -9.25 6.77 12.12
N LEU A 131 -7.95 6.55 12.35
CA LEU A 131 -7.07 7.51 13.00
C LEU A 131 -6.97 8.80 12.17
N ALA A 132 -6.81 8.71 10.85
CA ALA A 132 -6.73 9.87 9.97
C ALA A 132 -8.03 10.69 9.99
N SER A 133 -9.17 10.01 9.92
CA SER A 133 -10.49 10.63 10.02
C SER A 133 -10.69 11.31 11.38
N GLY A 134 -10.23 10.67 12.46
CA GLY A 134 -10.24 11.22 13.81
C GLY A 134 -9.39 12.50 13.93
N THR A 135 -8.15 12.47 13.45
CA THR A 135 -7.26 13.64 13.41
C THR A 135 -7.90 14.78 12.61
N LEU A 136 -8.47 14.48 11.44
CA LEU A 136 -9.12 15.48 10.61
C LEU A 136 -10.33 16.10 11.31
N ARG A 137 -11.14 15.29 12.00
CA ARG A 137 -12.28 15.76 12.80
C ARG A 137 -11.82 16.69 13.93
N LEU A 138 -10.72 16.38 14.61
CA LEU A 138 -10.14 17.22 15.66
C LEU A 138 -9.62 18.54 15.10
N MET A 139 -8.91 18.52 13.97
CA MET A 139 -8.32 19.72 13.35
C MET A 139 -9.37 20.68 12.78
N PHE A 140 -10.45 20.16 12.22
CA PHE A 140 -11.50 20.96 11.56
C PHE A 140 -12.75 21.18 12.43
N GLY A 141 -12.66 20.92 13.74
CA GLY A 141 -13.65 21.38 14.71
C GLY A 141 -14.95 20.58 14.76
N GLY A 142 -14.94 19.29 14.45
CA GLY A 142 -16.06 18.37 14.72
C GLY A 142 -17.37 18.62 13.97
N ARG A 143 -17.44 19.58 13.04
CA ARG A 143 -18.65 19.85 12.25
C ARG A 143 -18.96 18.64 11.36
N HIS A 144 -20.12 18.02 11.62
CA HIS A 144 -20.61 16.79 11.00
C HIS A 144 -20.84 16.86 9.47
N GLU A 145 -20.56 18.00 8.83
CA GLU A 145 -20.93 18.27 7.44
C GLU A 145 -19.82 17.99 6.41
N HIS A 146 -18.62 17.64 6.86
CA HIS A 146 -17.49 17.31 5.99
C HIS A 146 -17.19 15.82 6.00
N PHE A 147 -18.21 14.97 5.85
CA PHE A 147 -17.96 13.56 5.53
C PHE A 147 -17.32 13.51 4.13
N PRO A 148 -16.03 13.13 3.99
CA PRO A 148 -15.35 13.07 2.70
C PRO A 148 -15.62 11.71 2.02
N GLY A 149 -16.76 11.08 2.35
CA GLY A 149 -17.25 9.92 1.64
C GLY A 149 -17.77 10.33 0.26
N THR A 150 -17.61 9.45 -0.72
CA THR A 150 -18.29 9.55 -1.99
C THR A 150 -19.79 9.41 -1.77
N LEU A 151 -20.48 10.52 -1.58
CA LEU A 151 -21.94 10.55 -1.63
C LEU A 151 -22.35 10.19 -3.07
N PRO A 152 -23.19 9.16 -3.28
CA PRO A 152 -23.69 8.86 -4.62
C PRO A 152 -24.58 10.01 -5.09
N THR A 153 -24.10 10.76 -6.07
CA THR A 153 -24.88 11.76 -6.80
C THR A 153 -25.29 11.16 -8.15
N GLY A 154 -26.36 10.36 -8.16
CA GLY A 154 -26.86 9.67 -9.35
C GLY A 154 -27.69 8.44 -9.00
N SER A 155 -28.12 7.66 -10.00
CA SER A 155 -28.74 6.36 -9.75
C SER A 155 -27.71 5.38 -9.18
N ASP A 156 -28.16 4.43 -8.34
CA ASP A 156 -27.28 3.42 -7.75
C ASP A 156 -26.48 2.64 -8.81
N VAL A 157 -27.12 2.39 -9.97
CA VAL A 157 -26.50 1.74 -11.13
C VAL A 157 -25.36 2.58 -11.72
N GLN A 158 -25.53 3.91 -11.83
CA GLN A 158 -24.48 4.79 -12.36
C GLN A 158 -23.27 4.85 -11.42
N SER A 159 -23.50 4.88 -10.10
CA SER A 159 -22.42 4.84 -9.11
C SER A 159 -21.69 3.50 -9.13
N LEU A 160 -22.43 2.39 -9.28
CA LEU A 160 -21.88 1.03 -9.38
C LEU A 160 -21.03 0.84 -10.65
N VAL A 161 -21.49 1.36 -11.79
CA VAL A 161 -20.73 1.30 -13.05
C VAL A 161 -19.45 2.15 -12.97
N LEU A 162 -19.52 3.36 -12.40
CA LEU A 162 -18.33 4.19 -12.19
C LEU A 162 -17.34 3.55 -11.22
N GLU A 163 -17.82 2.97 -10.12
CA GLU A 163 -17.00 2.27 -9.14
C GLU A 163 -16.32 1.04 -9.74
N PHE A 164 -17.04 0.27 -10.56
CA PHE A 164 -16.47 -0.85 -11.32
C PHE A 164 -15.37 -0.38 -12.27
N ILE A 165 -15.61 0.70 -13.05
CA ILE A 165 -14.62 1.22 -14.00
C ILE A 165 -13.38 1.77 -13.29
N ILE A 166 -13.54 2.55 -12.21
CA ILE A 166 -12.44 3.11 -11.43
C ILE A 166 -11.63 1.99 -10.76
N THR A 167 -12.31 0.99 -10.21
CA THR A 167 -11.65 -0.17 -9.57
C THR A 167 -10.94 -1.04 -10.60
N PHE A 168 -11.57 -1.30 -11.75
CA PHE A 168 -10.95 -2.04 -12.84
C PHE A 168 -9.70 -1.32 -13.36
N TYR A 169 -9.77 -0.01 -13.60
CA TYR A 169 -8.64 0.78 -14.07
C TYR A 169 -7.51 0.82 -13.03
N LEU A 170 -7.86 1.01 -11.75
CA LEU A 170 -6.90 0.96 -10.65
C LEU A 170 -6.21 -0.41 -10.56
N MET A 171 -6.97 -1.51 -10.61
CA MET A 171 -6.40 -2.86 -10.54
C MET A 171 -5.64 -3.26 -11.80
N PHE A 172 -6.06 -2.81 -12.97
CA PHE A 172 -5.35 -3.04 -14.23
C PHE A 172 -3.97 -2.37 -14.19
N VAL A 173 -3.89 -1.09 -13.78
CA VAL A 173 -2.61 -0.39 -13.64
C VAL A 173 -1.76 -1.03 -12.55
N ILE A 174 -2.32 -1.30 -11.37
CA ILE A 174 -1.52 -1.87 -10.30
C ILE A 174 -1.02 -3.27 -10.68
N SER A 175 -1.84 -4.09 -11.33
CA SER A 175 -1.42 -5.43 -11.79
C SER A 175 -0.38 -5.33 -12.91
N GLY A 176 -0.54 -4.39 -13.85
CA GLY A 176 0.44 -4.14 -14.92
C GLY A 176 1.80 -3.70 -14.37
N VAL A 177 1.80 -2.76 -13.42
CA VAL A 177 3.02 -2.29 -12.73
C VAL A 177 3.61 -3.40 -11.84
N ALA A 178 2.80 -4.23 -11.19
CA ALA A 178 3.28 -5.30 -10.31
C ALA A 178 3.79 -6.56 -11.07
N THR A 179 3.51 -6.68 -12.38
CA THR A 179 3.80 -7.91 -13.14
C THR A 179 5.09 -7.84 -13.96
N ASP A 180 5.56 -6.65 -14.31
CA ASP A 180 6.73 -6.50 -15.18
C ASP A 180 7.98 -6.12 -14.35
N ASN A 181 9.09 -6.80 -14.62
CA ASN A 181 10.22 -6.92 -13.68
C ASN A 181 11.51 -6.25 -14.18
N ARG A 182 11.46 -5.42 -15.23
CA ARG A 182 12.71 -4.98 -15.90
C ARG A 182 12.96 -3.47 -16.07
N ALA A 183 12.10 -2.60 -15.54
CA ALA A 183 12.36 -1.15 -15.47
C ALA A 183 11.57 -0.43 -14.35
N ILE A 184 10.99 -1.18 -13.41
CA ILE A 184 9.76 -0.78 -12.71
C ILE A 184 9.96 -0.34 -11.25
N GLY A 185 11.07 -0.68 -10.60
CA GLY A 185 11.30 -0.28 -9.20
C GLY A 185 11.28 1.25 -9.00
N GLU A 186 11.86 2.00 -9.93
CA GLU A 186 11.98 3.46 -9.79
C GLU A 186 10.74 4.24 -10.24
N LEU A 187 9.97 3.73 -11.22
CA LEU A 187 8.81 4.46 -11.77
C LEU A 187 7.45 3.98 -11.27
N ALA A 188 7.38 2.87 -10.52
CA ALA A 188 6.13 2.31 -10.03
C ALA A 188 5.30 3.32 -9.20
N GLY A 189 5.93 4.04 -8.27
CA GLY A 189 5.25 5.04 -7.45
C GLY A 189 4.68 6.19 -8.29
N LEU A 190 5.43 6.68 -9.28
CA LEU A 190 4.99 7.72 -10.21
C LEU A 190 3.80 7.24 -11.05
N ALA A 191 3.86 6.02 -11.59
CA ALA A 191 2.78 5.46 -12.40
C ALA A 191 1.49 5.29 -11.58
N VAL A 192 1.58 4.69 -10.38
CA VAL A 192 0.43 4.48 -9.50
C VAL A 192 -0.17 5.82 -9.03
N GLY A 193 0.68 6.78 -8.65
CA GLY A 193 0.23 8.12 -8.25
C GLY A 193 -0.43 8.90 -9.39
N ALA A 194 0.14 8.87 -10.59
CA ALA A 194 -0.41 9.53 -11.78
C ALA A 194 -1.78 8.94 -12.18
N THR A 195 -1.93 7.61 -12.09
CA THR A 195 -3.22 6.93 -12.31
C THR A 195 -4.28 7.37 -11.32
N ILE A 196 -3.95 7.49 -10.04
CA ILE A 196 -4.89 7.97 -9.01
C ILE A 196 -5.28 9.42 -9.28
N LEU A 197 -4.33 10.29 -9.63
CA LEU A 197 -4.59 11.68 -10.00
C LEU A 197 -5.59 11.74 -11.17
N LEU A 198 -5.33 10.98 -12.24
CA LEU A 198 -6.19 10.95 -13.43
C LEU A 198 -7.59 10.43 -13.09
N ASN A 199 -7.68 9.37 -12.29
CA ASN A 199 -8.96 8.82 -11.82
C ASN A 199 -9.76 9.86 -11.05
N VAL A 200 -9.13 10.59 -10.13
CA VAL A 200 -9.82 11.64 -9.36
C VAL A 200 -10.31 12.74 -10.30
N LEU A 201 -9.50 13.20 -11.26
CA LEU A 201 -9.90 14.22 -12.24
C LEU A 201 -11.11 13.78 -13.08
N ILE A 202 -11.13 12.54 -13.55
CA ILE A 202 -12.23 12.01 -14.37
C ILE A 202 -13.49 11.84 -13.51
N ALA A 203 -13.36 11.19 -12.34
CA ALA A 203 -14.48 10.85 -11.48
C ALA A 203 -15.24 12.08 -10.97
N GLY A 204 -14.54 13.15 -10.58
CA GLY A 204 -15.23 14.36 -10.13
C GLY A 204 -15.80 15.22 -11.26
N ARG A 205 -15.33 15.07 -12.50
CA ARG A 205 -15.96 15.72 -13.67
C ARG A 205 -17.26 15.03 -14.08
N CYS A 206 -17.40 13.73 -13.80
CA CYS A 206 -18.67 13.00 -13.91
C CYS A 206 -19.65 13.31 -12.77
N ARG A 207 -19.17 13.62 -11.56
CA ARG A 207 -20.02 13.91 -10.38
C ARG A 207 -20.35 15.40 -10.18
N GLY A 208 -19.72 16.29 -10.95
CA GLY A 208 -19.90 17.73 -10.89
C GLY A 208 -20.98 18.26 -11.83
N ARG A 209 -22.26 18.06 -11.46
CA ARG A 209 -23.35 18.96 -11.88
C ARG A 209 -24.37 19.12 -10.76
N ARG A 210 -24.00 19.90 -9.75
CA ARG A 210 -24.81 20.96 -9.12
C ARG A 210 -24.00 21.65 -8.04
#